data_AF-A0A3S0X0P7-F1
#
_entry.id   AF-A0A3S0X0P7-F1
#
_cell.length_a   1.000
_cell.length_b   1.000
_cell.length_c   1.000
_cell.angle_alpha   90.00
_cell.angle_beta   90.00
_cell.angle_gamma   90.00
#
_symmetry.space_group_name_H-M   'P 1'
#
loop_
_entity.id
_entity.type
_entity.pdbx_description
1 polymer ?
#
loop_
_entity_poly.entity_id
_entity_poly.type
_entity_poly.pdbx_seq_one_letter_code
_entity_poly.pdbx_strand_id
1 'polypeptide(L)'
;MRIVSLVLSTAIGLAVITATAIALPALGVAGSAITPFTVAMVALWAAGFCAGVVPVISLRDPSALDGRRASRVFVVVVGAVTVSVLLLLIGLAVTGGAPFGVATLTIGAAVAYIAANAFAGRVLRRRADRRRRAPLPIPPMDPDLPRRRTRTIVIVSSAVLVFGALFALAAGRSAAEPDSTTIGAVGIAVSFAAITATVFCAITVVGFSGRSRELSGPDARLLKRIARVVVGGKSISLTREETELAARYAPYAAETERWSLAQLLTLFVAFLALNEPTPEQPLQLAMWIVFPVLSVILIPTSLRRARRAEHFARAHGVEPAGASLPTETMTRSDHP
;
A
#
# COMPACT_ATOMS: atom_id res chain seq x y z
N MET A 1 13.35 -0.64 -13.13
CA MET A 1 13.68 -1.90 -12.41
C MET A 1 12.95 -2.08 -11.08
N ARG A 2 13.00 -1.15 -10.11
CA ARG A 2 12.34 -1.35 -8.79
C ARG A 2 10.82 -1.54 -8.88
N ILE A 3 10.15 -0.73 -9.71
CA ILE A 3 8.70 -0.81 -9.91
C ILE A 3 8.32 -2.13 -10.59
N VAL A 4 9.06 -2.56 -11.61
CA VAL A 4 8.80 -3.83 -12.33
C VAL A 4 8.94 -5.04 -11.41
N SER A 5 10.00 -5.11 -10.60
CA SER A 5 10.18 -6.21 -9.63
C SER A 5 9.05 -6.26 -8.60
N LEU A 6 8.54 -5.10 -8.19
CA LEU A 6 7.48 -4.99 -7.21
C LEU A 6 6.11 -5.34 -7.81
N VAL A 7 5.82 -4.86 -9.02
CA VAL A 7 4.63 -5.25 -9.79
C VAL A 7 4.64 -6.75 -10.05
N LEU A 8 5.78 -7.33 -10.45
CA LEU A 8 5.91 -8.76 -10.71
C LEU A 8 5.73 -9.59 -9.43
N SER A 9 6.35 -9.19 -8.31
CA SER A 9 6.15 -9.85 -7.01
C SER A 9 4.70 -9.79 -6.54
N THR A 10 4.02 -8.67 -6.80
CA THR A 10 2.60 -8.51 -6.48
C THR A 10 1.74 -9.40 -7.35
N ALA A 11 1.97 -9.41 -8.67
CA ALA A 11 1.21 -10.23 -9.61
C ALA A 11 1.40 -11.73 -9.34
N ILE A 12 2.63 -12.19 -9.10
CA ILE A 12 2.93 -13.58 -8.76
C ILE A 12 2.24 -13.95 -7.44
N GLY A 13 2.35 -13.12 -6.42
CA GLY A 13 1.74 -13.42 -5.14
C GLY A 13 0.21 -13.46 -5.19
N LEU A 14 -0.41 -12.53 -5.91
CA LEU A 14 -1.85 -12.53 -6.13
C LEU A 14 -2.30 -13.77 -6.92
N ALA A 15 -1.55 -14.17 -7.95
CA ALA A 15 -1.82 -15.38 -8.73
C ALA A 15 -1.71 -16.64 -7.85
N VAL A 16 -0.67 -16.73 -7.00
CA VAL A 16 -0.49 -17.86 -6.07
C VAL A 16 -1.61 -17.90 -5.04
N ILE A 17 -1.99 -16.76 -4.43
CA ILE A 17 -3.11 -16.72 -3.48
C ILE A 17 -4.40 -17.17 -4.17
N THR A 18 -4.69 -16.64 -5.35
CA THR A 18 -5.92 -16.94 -6.08
C THR A 18 -5.98 -18.41 -6.48
N ALA A 19 -4.91 -18.93 -7.10
CA ALA A 19 -4.81 -20.34 -7.48
C ALA A 19 -4.91 -21.27 -6.28
N THR A 20 -4.28 -20.91 -5.16
CA THR A 20 -4.33 -21.73 -3.94
C THR A 20 -5.72 -21.70 -3.33
N ALA A 21 -6.34 -20.52 -3.19
CA ALA A 21 -7.69 -20.37 -2.67
C ALA A 21 -8.72 -21.21 -3.45
N ILE A 22 -8.58 -21.26 -4.77
CA ILE A 22 -9.39 -22.12 -5.65
C ILE A 22 -9.11 -23.61 -5.41
N ALA A 23 -7.86 -23.98 -5.15
CA ALA A 23 -7.47 -25.36 -4.92
C ALA A 23 -7.83 -25.87 -3.51
N LEU A 24 -8.09 -25.00 -2.52
CA LEU A 24 -8.33 -25.41 -1.12
C LEU A 24 -9.42 -26.49 -0.96
N PRO A 25 -10.60 -26.41 -1.60
CA PRO A 25 -11.61 -27.47 -1.51
C PRO A 25 -11.12 -28.81 -2.05
N ALA A 26 -10.44 -28.79 -3.21
CA ALA A 26 -9.87 -29.99 -3.84
C ALA A 26 -8.72 -30.59 -3.01
N LEU A 27 -8.04 -29.76 -2.21
CA LEU A 27 -7.00 -30.16 -1.28
C LEU A 27 -7.55 -30.64 0.07
N GLY A 28 -8.87 -30.76 0.24
CA GLY A 28 -9.50 -31.30 1.44
C GLY A 28 -9.60 -30.33 2.62
N VAL A 29 -9.52 -29.01 2.36
CA VAL A 29 -9.73 -27.98 3.39
C VAL A 29 -11.23 -27.82 3.64
N ALA A 30 -11.64 -27.87 4.90
CA ALA A 30 -13.04 -27.74 5.30
C ALA A 30 -13.60 -26.37 4.88
N GLY A 31 -14.88 -26.33 4.47
CA GLY A 31 -15.51 -25.10 3.99
C GLY A 31 -15.38 -23.92 4.97
N SER A 32 -15.58 -24.17 6.27
CA SER A 32 -15.43 -23.17 7.34
C SER A 32 -13.98 -22.69 7.54
N ALA A 33 -12.99 -23.47 7.09
CA ALA A 33 -11.58 -23.14 7.20
C ALA A 33 -11.03 -22.39 5.97
N ILE A 34 -11.74 -22.38 4.83
CA ILE A 34 -11.28 -21.71 3.60
C ILE A 34 -11.03 -20.22 3.82
N THR A 35 -11.96 -19.52 4.48
CA THR A 35 -11.85 -18.09 4.76
C THR A 35 -10.64 -17.76 5.66
N PRO A 36 -10.50 -18.32 6.87
CA PRO A 36 -9.34 -18.02 7.73
C PRO A 36 -8.01 -18.47 7.09
N PHE A 37 -8.00 -19.55 6.30
CA PHE A 37 -6.82 -19.98 5.56
C PHE A 37 -6.43 -18.98 4.46
N THR A 38 -7.40 -18.46 3.71
CA THR A 38 -7.16 -17.44 2.68
C THR A 38 -6.66 -16.13 3.30
N VAL A 39 -7.26 -15.71 4.42
CA VAL A 39 -6.78 -14.55 5.20
C VAL A 39 -5.33 -14.75 5.65
N ALA A 40 -4.99 -15.95 6.13
CA ALA A 40 -3.62 -16.30 6.50
C ALA A 40 -2.65 -16.20 5.32
N MET A 41 -3.03 -16.72 4.14
CA MET A 41 -2.22 -16.61 2.93
C MET A 41 -1.99 -15.16 2.49
N VAL A 42 -3.04 -14.33 2.50
CA VAL A 42 -2.93 -12.90 2.18
C VAL A 42 -2.02 -12.18 3.17
N ALA A 43 -2.14 -12.48 4.47
CA ALA A 43 -1.31 -11.88 5.51
C ALA A 43 0.17 -12.29 5.38
N LEU A 44 0.46 -13.57 5.08
CA LEU A 44 1.82 -14.06 4.84
C LEU A 44 2.43 -13.46 3.58
N TRP A 45 1.64 -13.33 2.51
CA TRP A 45 2.07 -12.64 1.31
C TRP A 45 2.38 -11.16 1.60
N ALA A 46 1.50 -10.46 2.33
CA ALA A 46 1.71 -9.08 2.72
C ALA A 46 2.96 -8.92 3.60
N ALA A 47 3.20 -9.85 4.54
CA ALA A 47 4.41 -9.88 5.35
C ALA A 47 5.66 -10.07 4.49
N GLY A 48 5.65 -11.00 3.53
CA GLY A 48 6.78 -11.23 2.63
C GLY A 48 7.03 -10.06 1.68
N PHE A 49 5.96 -9.47 1.14
CA PHE A 49 6.02 -8.24 0.34
C PHE A 49 6.65 -7.12 1.16
N CYS A 50 6.16 -6.86 2.37
CA CYS A 50 6.71 -5.84 3.26
C CYS A 50 8.17 -6.14 3.61
N ALA A 51 8.54 -7.40 3.85
CA ALA A 51 9.90 -7.79 4.16
C ALA A 51 10.89 -7.51 3.01
N GLY A 52 10.46 -7.54 1.75
CA GLY A 52 11.29 -7.17 0.60
C GLY A 52 11.24 -5.67 0.25
N VAL A 53 10.05 -5.09 0.26
CA VAL A 53 9.79 -3.72 -0.15
C VAL A 53 10.33 -2.73 0.87
N VAL A 54 10.05 -2.96 2.17
CA VAL A 54 10.44 -2.01 3.21
C VAL A 54 11.94 -1.87 3.33
N PRO A 55 12.83 -2.87 3.21
CA PRO A 55 14.27 -2.58 3.17
C PRO A 55 14.70 -1.71 1.98
N VAL A 56 14.09 -1.90 0.80
CA VAL A 56 14.42 -1.14 -0.42
C VAL A 56 13.95 0.32 -0.31
N ILE A 57 12.88 0.53 0.45
CA ILE A 57 12.09 1.76 0.50
C ILE A 57 12.16 2.47 1.85
N SER A 58 12.56 1.76 2.90
CA SER A 58 12.89 2.30 4.20
C SER A 58 14.12 3.11 3.96
N LEU A 59 13.87 4.36 3.62
CA LEU A 59 14.91 5.23 3.23
C LEU A 59 15.77 5.60 4.44
N ARG A 60 15.31 5.33 5.68
CA ARG A 60 16.11 5.50 6.90
C ARG A 60 17.37 4.65 6.83
N ASP A 61 18.51 5.30 7.02
CA ASP A 61 19.78 4.62 7.13
C ASP A 61 19.77 3.77 8.42
N PRO A 62 19.85 2.44 8.34
CA PRO A 62 19.96 1.56 9.50
C PRO A 62 21.29 1.75 10.24
N SER A 63 22.27 2.44 9.68
CA SER A 63 23.48 2.80 10.42
C SER A 63 23.14 3.82 11.52
N ALA A 64 22.19 4.72 11.27
CA ALA A 64 21.71 5.72 12.21
C ALA A 64 20.77 5.12 13.27
N LEU A 65 20.84 5.64 14.51
CA LEU A 65 20.03 5.17 15.65
C LEU A 65 18.52 5.17 15.36
N ASP A 66 18.01 6.25 14.74
CA ASP A 66 16.60 6.39 14.38
C ASP A 66 16.17 5.35 13.32
N GLY A 67 17.06 5.01 12.39
CA GLY A 67 16.82 3.96 11.40
C GLY A 67 16.80 2.57 12.02
N ARG A 68 17.71 2.28 12.96
CA ARG A 68 17.70 1.01 13.71
C ARG A 68 16.42 0.83 14.50
N ARG A 69 15.98 1.86 15.22
CA ARG A 69 14.74 1.81 16.01
C ARG A 69 13.54 1.55 15.12
N ALA A 70 13.43 2.26 14.00
CA ALA A 70 12.36 2.06 13.03
C ALA A 70 12.37 0.65 12.43
N SER A 71 13.55 0.16 12.03
CA SER A 71 13.71 -1.19 11.50
C SER A 71 13.37 -2.26 12.54
N ARG A 72 13.73 -2.06 13.82
CA ARG A 72 13.36 -2.98 14.91
C ARG A 72 11.86 -3.02 15.10
N VAL A 73 11.20 -1.87 15.21
CA VAL A 73 9.73 -1.81 15.34
C VAL A 73 9.06 -2.49 14.16
N PHE A 74 9.52 -2.22 12.94
CA PHE A 74 9.00 -2.89 11.74
C PHE A 74 9.16 -4.41 11.79
N VAL A 75 10.36 -4.91 12.11
CA VAL A 75 10.63 -6.35 12.24
C VAL A 75 9.79 -6.99 13.35
N VAL A 76 9.61 -6.30 14.48
CA VAL A 76 8.77 -6.79 15.58
C VAL A 76 7.31 -6.88 15.15
N VAL A 77 6.76 -5.84 14.51
CA VAL A 77 5.36 -5.82 14.07
C VAL A 77 5.11 -6.88 12.99
N VAL A 78 5.94 -6.94 11.95
CA VAL A 78 5.78 -7.94 10.88
C VAL A 78 6.04 -9.34 11.40
N GLY A 79 7.02 -9.51 12.30
CA GLY A 79 7.31 -10.78 12.95
C GLY A 79 6.12 -11.26 13.80
N ALA A 80 5.53 -10.38 14.62
CA ALA A 80 4.35 -10.71 15.41
C ALA A 80 3.17 -11.12 14.54
N VAL A 81 2.87 -10.36 13.48
CA VAL A 81 1.81 -10.72 12.51
C VAL A 81 2.09 -12.08 11.86
N THR A 82 3.33 -12.31 11.42
CA THR A 82 3.72 -13.58 10.81
C THR A 82 3.53 -14.75 11.78
N VAL A 83 4.00 -14.62 13.01
CA VAL A 83 3.85 -15.66 14.05
C VAL A 83 2.37 -15.91 14.36
N SER A 84 1.56 -14.88 14.54
CA SER A 84 0.11 -15.04 14.76
C SER A 84 -0.57 -15.80 13.63
N VAL A 85 -0.21 -15.51 12.38
CA VAL A 85 -0.78 -16.19 11.21
C VAL A 85 -0.32 -17.64 11.10
N LEU A 86 0.95 -17.93 11.42
CA LEU A 86 1.45 -19.30 11.46
C LEU A 86 0.72 -20.12 12.54
N LEU A 87 0.50 -19.53 13.72
CA LEU A 87 -0.27 -20.18 14.78
C LEU A 87 -1.72 -20.45 14.35
N LEU A 88 -2.35 -19.52 13.61
CA LEU A 88 -3.68 -19.74 13.03
C LEU A 88 -3.69 -20.96 12.09
N LEU A 89 -2.72 -21.06 11.17
CA LEU A 89 -2.62 -22.20 10.25
C LEU A 89 -2.39 -23.53 10.98
N ILE A 90 -1.55 -23.52 12.02
CA ILE A 90 -1.33 -24.71 12.86
C ILE A 90 -2.63 -25.08 13.59
N GLY A 91 -3.34 -24.11 14.16
CA GLY A 91 -4.63 -24.33 14.82
C GLY A 91 -5.68 -24.94 13.88
N LEU A 92 -5.75 -24.44 12.63
CA LEU A 92 -6.63 -25.01 11.60
C LEU A 92 -6.26 -26.45 11.25
N ALA A 93 -4.98 -26.80 11.22
CA ALA A 93 -4.54 -28.17 10.97
C ALA A 93 -4.87 -29.11 12.14
N VAL A 94 -4.65 -28.66 13.38
CA VAL A 94 -4.89 -29.46 14.59
C VAL A 94 -6.38 -29.70 14.83
N THR A 95 -7.23 -28.73 14.51
CA THR A 95 -8.69 -28.84 14.63
C THR A 95 -9.34 -29.61 13.47
N GLY A 96 -8.56 -30.11 12.51
CA GLY A 96 -9.07 -30.83 11.35
C GLY A 96 -9.69 -29.94 10.26
N GLY A 97 -9.56 -28.61 10.37
CA GLY A 97 -10.02 -27.67 9.34
C GLY A 97 -9.18 -27.71 8.06
N ALA A 98 -7.92 -28.14 8.13
CA ALA A 98 -7.05 -28.30 6.97
C ALA A 98 -6.16 -29.55 7.11
N PRO A 99 -5.87 -30.29 6.03
CA PRO A 99 -4.93 -31.41 6.09
C PRO A 99 -3.53 -30.94 6.49
N PHE A 100 -2.86 -31.71 7.34
CA PHE A 100 -1.54 -31.36 7.88
C PHE A 100 -0.49 -31.12 6.78
N GLY A 101 -0.55 -31.90 5.69
CA GLY A 101 0.32 -31.71 4.52
C GLY A 101 0.14 -30.34 3.85
N VAL A 102 -1.11 -29.89 3.66
CA VAL A 102 -1.44 -28.60 3.03
C VAL A 102 -0.97 -27.44 3.90
N ALA A 103 -1.23 -27.52 5.22
CA ALA A 103 -0.78 -26.50 6.17
C ALA A 103 0.76 -26.43 6.21
N THR A 104 1.45 -27.57 6.28
CA THR A 104 2.93 -27.64 6.35
C THR A 104 3.56 -27.08 5.08
N LEU A 105 3.05 -27.44 3.90
CA LEU A 105 3.53 -26.94 2.62
C LEU A 105 3.30 -25.44 2.48
N THR A 106 2.14 -24.93 2.91
CA THR A 106 1.81 -23.50 2.88
C THR A 106 2.72 -22.69 3.80
N ILE A 107 2.96 -23.18 5.02
CA ILE A 107 3.89 -22.56 5.97
C ILE A 107 5.31 -22.54 5.38
N GLY A 108 5.79 -23.67 4.86
CA GLY A 108 7.12 -23.78 4.24
C GLY A 108 7.29 -22.82 3.07
N ALA A 109 6.32 -22.78 2.16
CA ALA A 109 6.31 -21.87 1.01
C ALA A 109 6.27 -20.39 1.45
N ALA A 110 5.47 -20.06 2.46
CA ALA A 110 5.39 -18.69 2.98
C ALA A 110 6.69 -18.24 3.64
N VAL A 111 7.30 -19.08 4.49
CA VAL A 111 8.60 -18.78 5.13
C VAL A 111 9.68 -18.61 4.07
N ALA A 112 9.73 -19.50 3.07
CA ALA A 112 10.65 -19.38 1.95
C ALA A 112 10.43 -18.08 1.15
N TYR A 113 9.17 -17.72 0.87
CA TYR A 113 8.81 -16.48 0.18
C TYR A 113 9.23 -15.23 0.98
N ILE A 114 8.96 -15.19 2.29
CA ILE A 114 9.36 -14.08 3.17
C ILE A 114 10.88 -13.96 3.19
N ALA A 115 11.60 -15.08 3.36
CA ALA A 115 13.07 -15.11 3.37
C ALA A 115 13.66 -14.64 2.03
N ALA A 116 13.12 -15.12 0.91
CA ALA A 116 13.55 -14.73 -0.43
C ALA A 116 13.34 -13.24 -0.69
N ASN A 117 12.17 -12.69 -0.33
CA ASN A 117 11.90 -11.27 -0.46
C ASN A 117 12.78 -10.42 0.46
N ALA A 118 12.95 -10.82 1.73
CA ALA A 118 13.84 -10.14 2.66
C ALA A 118 15.29 -10.10 2.14
N PHE A 119 15.78 -11.22 1.58
CA PHE A 119 17.09 -11.30 0.95
C PHE A 119 17.19 -10.41 -0.29
N ALA A 120 16.25 -10.54 -1.22
CA ALA A 120 16.18 -9.72 -2.43
C ALA A 120 16.13 -8.22 -2.09
N GLY A 121 15.34 -7.84 -1.10
CA GLY A 121 15.24 -6.47 -0.60
C GLY A 121 16.58 -5.93 -0.09
N ARG A 122 17.31 -6.71 0.72
CA ARG A 122 18.66 -6.34 1.19
C ARG A 122 19.64 -6.19 0.03
N VAL A 123 19.63 -7.10 -0.94
CA VAL A 123 20.53 -7.06 -2.11
C VAL A 123 20.23 -5.85 -2.99
N LEU A 124 18.96 -5.62 -3.32
CA LEU A 124 18.50 -4.48 -4.11
C LEU A 124 18.84 -3.17 -3.43
N ARG A 125 18.69 -3.11 -2.11
CA ARG A 125 19.09 -1.95 -1.32
C ARG A 125 20.60 -1.70 -1.37
N ARG A 126 21.45 -2.71 -1.14
CA ARG A 126 22.92 -2.56 -1.26
C ARG A 126 23.33 -2.08 -2.66
N ARG A 127 22.67 -2.59 -3.71
CA ARG A 127 22.89 -2.14 -5.10
C ARG A 127 22.43 -0.70 -5.32
N ALA A 128 21.30 -0.31 -4.72
CA ALA A 128 20.78 1.04 -4.75
C ALA A 128 21.73 2.04 -4.08
N ASP A 129 22.21 1.70 -2.88
CA ASP A 129 23.12 2.53 -2.10
C ASP A 129 24.45 2.74 -2.84
N ARG A 130 25.01 1.68 -3.46
CA ARG A 130 26.23 1.78 -4.28
C ARG A 130 26.10 2.68 -5.52
N ARG A 131 24.90 2.80 -6.08
CA ARG A 131 24.64 3.65 -7.26
C ARG A 131 24.36 5.12 -6.90
N ARG A 132 24.08 5.43 -5.63
CA ARG A 132 23.84 6.80 -5.15
C ARG A 132 25.16 7.54 -4.88
N ARG A 133 26.00 7.71 -5.91
CA ARG A 133 27.28 8.43 -5.78
C ARG A 133 27.15 9.96 -5.84
N ALA A 134 25.99 10.50 -6.21
CA ALA A 134 25.73 11.94 -6.19
C ALA A 134 24.28 12.24 -5.78
N PRO A 135 24.01 13.37 -5.10
CA PRO A 135 22.67 13.92 -4.95
C PRO A 135 22.08 14.15 -6.35
N LEU A 136 21.00 13.44 -6.69
CA LEU A 136 20.30 13.71 -7.93
C LEU A 136 19.52 15.03 -7.76
N PRO A 137 19.58 15.95 -8.73
CA PRO A 137 18.69 17.11 -8.73
C PRO A 137 17.25 16.60 -8.73
N ILE A 138 16.48 17.02 -7.73
CA ILE A 138 15.10 16.55 -7.57
C ILE A 138 14.25 17.39 -8.50
N PRO A 139 13.64 16.78 -9.52
CA PRO A 139 12.83 17.53 -10.45
C PRO A 139 11.64 18.14 -9.71
N PRO A 140 11.11 19.28 -10.21
CA PRO A 140 9.85 19.80 -9.74
C PRO A 140 8.77 18.72 -9.86
N MET A 141 7.76 18.81 -8.99
CA MET A 141 6.67 17.85 -9.02
C MET A 141 5.86 18.03 -10.30
N ASP A 142 5.86 17.00 -11.15
CA ASP A 142 4.98 16.90 -12.31
C ASP A 142 3.50 16.91 -11.87
N PRO A 143 2.69 17.90 -12.30
CA PRO A 143 1.29 18.03 -11.90
C PRO A 143 0.39 16.93 -12.48
N ASP A 144 0.81 16.27 -13.56
CA ASP A 144 0.04 15.20 -14.19
C ASP A 144 0.33 13.83 -13.57
N LEU A 145 1.42 13.70 -12.82
CA LEU A 145 1.82 12.43 -12.22
C LEU A 145 0.71 11.82 -11.31
N PRO A 146 0.04 12.58 -10.43
CA PRO A 146 -1.09 12.04 -9.64
C PRO A 146 -2.25 11.57 -10.52
N ARG A 147 -2.58 12.30 -11.59
CA ARG A 147 -3.67 11.96 -12.52
C ARG A 147 -3.36 10.67 -13.27
N ARG A 148 -2.15 10.54 -13.80
CA ARG A 148 -1.69 9.32 -14.49
C ARG A 148 -1.72 8.11 -13.55
N ARG A 149 -1.23 8.26 -12.31
CA ARG A 149 -1.25 7.19 -11.30
C ARG A 149 -2.67 6.80 -10.91
N THR A 150 -3.56 7.77 -10.70
CA THR A 150 -4.98 7.52 -10.41
C THR A 150 -5.62 6.73 -11.54
N ARG A 151 -5.40 7.14 -12.81
CA ARG A 151 -5.91 6.42 -13.98
C ARG A 151 -5.40 4.98 -14.03
N THR A 152 -4.10 4.76 -13.82
CA THR A 152 -3.54 3.40 -13.78
C THR A 152 -4.17 2.55 -12.68
N ILE A 153 -4.33 3.12 -11.47
CA ILE A 153 -4.93 2.40 -10.34
C ILE A 153 -6.36 2.01 -10.65
N VAL A 154 -7.18 2.95 -11.12
CA VAL A 154 -8.57 2.71 -11.48
C VAL A 154 -8.67 1.65 -12.58
N ILE A 155 -7.86 1.72 -13.64
CA ILE A 155 -7.89 0.73 -14.72
C ILE A 155 -7.53 -0.66 -14.19
N VAL A 156 -6.45 -0.78 -13.43
CA VAL A 156 -5.98 -2.07 -12.92
C VAL A 156 -6.96 -2.65 -11.90
N SER A 157 -7.45 -1.85 -10.95
CA SER A 157 -8.41 -2.33 -9.95
C SER A 157 -9.76 -2.69 -10.60
N SER A 158 -10.22 -1.93 -11.59
CA SER A 158 -11.44 -2.24 -12.34
C SER A 158 -11.28 -3.51 -13.17
N ALA A 159 -10.12 -3.72 -13.80
CA ALA A 159 -9.84 -4.97 -14.50
C ALA A 159 -9.87 -6.16 -13.55
N VAL A 160 -9.22 -6.07 -12.39
CA VAL A 160 -9.26 -7.12 -11.36
C VAL A 160 -10.68 -7.36 -10.86
N LEU A 161 -11.48 -6.31 -10.67
CA LEU A 161 -12.89 -6.43 -10.28
C LEU A 161 -13.71 -7.15 -11.34
N VAL A 162 -13.59 -6.76 -12.62
CA VAL A 162 -14.32 -7.37 -13.73
C VAL A 162 -13.92 -8.82 -13.92
N PHE A 163 -12.61 -9.13 -13.94
CA PHE A 163 -12.14 -10.52 -14.05
C PHE A 163 -12.56 -11.35 -12.84
N GLY A 164 -12.47 -10.82 -11.62
CA GLY A 164 -12.91 -11.48 -10.40
C GLY A 164 -14.42 -11.77 -10.41
N ALA A 165 -15.23 -10.80 -10.85
CA ALA A 165 -16.67 -10.96 -10.97
C ALA A 165 -17.07 -11.95 -12.07
N LEU A 166 -16.44 -11.89 -13.25
CA LEU A 166 -16.67 -12.86 -14.32
C LEU A 166 -16.26 -14.28 -13.91
N PHE A 167 -15.14 -14.41 -13.21
CA PHE A 167 -14.69 -15.68 -12.66
C PHE A 167 -15.66 -16.22 -11.61
N ALA A 168 -16.11 -15.37 -10.69
CA ALA A 168 -17.14 -15.70 -9.70
C ALA A 168 -18.44 -16.19 -10.37
N LEU A 169 -18.90 -15.51 -11.42
CA LEU A 169 -20.09 -15.91 -12.17
C LEU A 169 -19.89 -17.22 -12.93
N ALA A 170 -18.70 -17.47 -13.47
CA ALA A 170 -18.37 -18.71 -14.18
C ALA A 170 -18.26 -19.91 -13.21
N ALA A 171 -17.63 -19.71 -12.05
CA ALA A 171 -17.48 -20.72 -11.01
C ALA A 171 -18.80 -21.00 -10.28
N GLY A 172 -19.65 -19.99 -10.08
CA GLY A 172 -20.96 -20.12 -9.45
C GLY A 172 -21.99 -20.89 -10.29
N ARG A 173 -21.74 -21.10 -11.59
CA ARG A 173 -22.63 -21.90 -12.45
C ARG A 173 -22.53 -23.41 -12.24
N SER A 174 -21.56 -23.91 -11.46
CA SER A 174 -21.33 -25.35 -11.31
C SER A 174 -21.87 -25.99 -10.02
N ALA A 175 -22.58 -25.28 -9.15
CA ALA A 175 -23.14 -25.87 -7.92
C ALA A 175 -24.64 -25.55 -7.76
N ALA A 176 -25.44 -26.61 -7.66
CA ALA A 176 -26.89 -26.61 -7.52
C ALA A 176 -27.40 -26.17 -6.11
N GLU A 177 -26.69 -25.27 -5.43
CA GLU A 177 -27.10 -24.73 -4.13
C GLU A 177 -27.45 -23.22 -4.24
N PRO A 178 -28.73 -22.81 -4.07
CA PRO A 178 -29.20 -21.53 -4.58
C PRO A 178 -28.83 -20.27 -3.78
N ASP A 179 -28.50 -20.32 -2.49
CA ASP A 179 -28.82 -19.14 -1.65
C ASP A 179 -27.65 -18.37 -1.00
N SER A 180 -26.38 -18.80 -1.09
CA SER A 180 -25.28 -18.10 -0.36
C SER A 180 -24.00 -17.80 -1.17
N THR A 181 -23.86 -18.34 -2.38
CA THR A 181 -22.56 -18.36 -3.08
C THR A 181 -22.25 -17.07 -3.87
N THR A 182 -23.27 -16.35 -4.36
CA THR A 182 -23.07 -15.21 -5.26
C THR A 182 -22.59 -13.95 -4.53
N ILE A 183 -23.14 -13.66 -3.34
CA ILE A 183 -22.75 -12.48 -2.53
C ILE A 183 -21.30 -12.62 -2.07
N GLY A 184 -20.92 -13.80 -1.58
CA GLY A 184 -19.54 -14.09 -1.16
C GLY A 184 -18.54 -13.96 -2.31
N ALA A 185 -18.89 -14.44 -3.51
CA ALA A 185 -18.00 -14.37 -4.66
C ALA A 185 -17.79 -12.93 -5.18
N VAL A 186 -18.84 -12.09 -5.14
CA VAL A 186 -18.72 -10.64 -5.42
C VAL A 186 -17.87 -9.95 -4.35
N GLY A 187 -18.06 -10.28 -3.06
CA GLY A 187 -17.24 -9.77 -1.95
C GLY A 187 -15.75 -10.06 -2.14
N ILE A 188 -15.41 -11.28 -2.55
CA ILE A 188 -14.02 -11.67 -2.87
C ILE A 188 -13.46 -10.83 -4.03
N ALA A 189 -14.21 -10.64 -5.12
CA ALA A 189 -13.76 -9.85 -6.26
C ALA A 189 -13.53 -8.37 -5.88
N VAL A 190 -14.45 -7.78 -5.10
CA VAL A 190 -14.31 -6.43 -4.55
C VAL A 190 -13.08 -6.35 -3.65
N SER A 191 -12.86 -7.35 -2.81
CA SER A 191 -11.70 -7.38 -1.93
C SER A 191 -10.39 -7.40 -2.71
N PHE A 192 -10.25 -8.28 -3.70
CA PHE A 192 -9.03 -8.34 -4.51
C PHE A 192 -8.78 -7.04 -5.30
N ALA A 193 -9.82 -6.42 -5.83
CA ALA A 193 -9.72 -5.12 -6.50
C ALA A 193 -9.23 -4.04 -5.53
N ALA A 194 -9.77 -4.02 -4.31
CA ALA A 194 -9.43 -3.06 -3.27
C ALA A 194 -8.02 -3.30 -2.66
N ILE A 195 -7.60 -4.56 -2.49
CA ILE A 195 -6.21 -4.92 -2.13
C ILE A 195 -5.25 -4.45 -3.22
N THR A 196 -5.59 -4.69 -4.49
CA THR A 196 -4.77 -4.24 -5.62
C THR A 196 -4.61 -2.71 -5.60
N ALA A 197 -5.72 -1.97 -5.44
CA ALA A 197 -5.68 -0.51 -5.31
C ALA A 197 -4.80 -0.07 -4.12
N THR A 198 -4.94 -0.73 -2.97
CA THR A 198 -4.13 -0.47 -1.77
C THR A 198 -2.63 -0.60 -2.06
N VAL A 199 -2.22 -1.66 -2.76
CA VAL A 199 -0.81 -1.89 -3.10
C VAL A 199 -0.28 -0.79 -4.02
N PHE A 200 -1.03 -0.40 -5.06
CA PHE A 200 -0.59 0.67 -5.95
C PHE A 200 -0.57 2.05 -5.28
N CYS A 201 -1.50 2.33 -4.37
CA CYS A 201 -1.45 3.52 -3.51
C CYS A 201 -0.18 3.49 -2.64
N ALA A 202 0.14 2.34 -2.03
CA ALA A 202 1.35 2.19 -1.23
C ALA A 202 2.63 2.45 -2.06
N ILE A 203 2.73 1.90 -3.27
CA ILE A 203 3.85 2.17 -4.19
C ILE A 203 3.99 3.67 -4.46
N THR A 204 2.85 4.36 -4.61
CA THR A 204 2.78 5.78 -4.90
C THR A 204 3.26 6.62 -3.71
N VAL A 205 2.75 6.33 -2.50
CA VAL A 205 3.19 6.92 -1.22
C VAL A 205 4.70 6.76 -1.04
N VAL A 206 5.19 5.56 -1.31
CA VAL A 206 6.60 5.21 -1.25
C VAL A 206 7.44 6.05 -2.20
N GLY A 207 6.99 6.22 -3.45
CA GLY A 207 7.68 7.03 -4.44
C GLY A 207 7.80 8.50 -4.01
N PHE A 208 6.74 9.07 -3.45
CA PHE A 208 6.73 10.44 -2.96
C PHE A 208 7.55 10.63 -1.68
N SER A 209 7.49 9.66 -0.76
CA SER A 209 8.33 9.62 0.43
C SER A 209 9.82 9.54 0.08
N GLY A 210 10.15 8.80 -0.98
CA GLY A 210 11.50 8.72 -1.55
C GLY A 210 12.05 10.08 -1.96
N ARG A 211 11.30 10.82 -2.78
CA ARG A 211 11.67 12.16 -3.25
C ARG A 211 11.76 13.17 -2.11
N SER A 212 10.81 13.09 -1.16
CA SER A 212 10.79 13.94 0.03
C SER A 212 12.07 13.81 0.86
N ARG A 213 12.63 12.60 0.96
CA ARG A 213 13.90 12.40 1.66
C ARG A 213 15.09 12.87 0.85
N GLU A 214 15.09 12.65 -0.46
CA GLU A 214 16.16 13.14 -1.32
C GLU A 214 16.35 14.66 -1.12
N LEU A 215 15.26 15.41 -0.86
CA LEU A 215 15.31 16.84 -0.55
C LEU A 215 16.10 17.12 0.74
N SER A 216 15.79 16.43 1.83
CA SER A 216 16.46 16.63 3.13
C SER A 216 17.84 15.98 3.27
N GLY A 217 18.25 15.17 2.29
CA GLY A 217 19.47 14.36 2.40
C GLY A 217 19.43 13.36 3.57
N PRO A 218 20.57 13.13 4.26
CA PRO A 218 20.65 12.16 5.37
C PRO A 218 20.03 12.66 6.69
N ASP A 219 19.74 13.96 6.82
CA ASP A 219 19.25 14.54 8.07
C ASP A 219 17.74 14.29 8.28
N ALA A 220 17.44 13.19 8.97
CA ALA A 220 16.07 12.84 9.34
C ALA A 220 15.44 13.81 10.36
N ARG A 221 16.24 14.52 11.17
CA ARG A 221 15.74 15.48 12.16
C ARG A 221 15.25 16.74 11.45
N LEU A 222 16.00 17.21 10.47
CA LEU A 222 15.60 18.31 9.59
C LEU A 222 14.28 18.00 8.89
N LEU A 223 14.16 16.83 8.22
CA LEU A 223 12.91 16.44 7.56
C LEU A 223 11.72 16.38 8.53
N LYS A 224 11.94 15.88 9.75
CA LYS A 224 10.89 15.83 10.79
C LYS A 224 10.48 17.22 11.26
N ARG A 225 11.44 18.16 11.34
CA ARG A 225 11.16 19.56 11.68
C ARG A 225 10.35 20.23 10.57
N ILE A 226 10.78 20.09 9.31
CA ILE A 226 10.06 20.58 8.13
C ILE A 226 8.64 19.99 8.07
N ALA A 227 8.49 18.67 8.21
CA ALA A 227 7.18 18.02 8.18
C ALA A 227 6.23 18.52 9.29
N ARG A 228 6.76 18.83 10.48
CA ARG A 228 5.97 19.42 11.57
C ARG A 228 5.47 20.83 11.24
N VAL A 229 6.26 21.63 10.53
CA VAL A 229 5.83 22.97 10.09
C VAL A 229 4.80 22.85 8.97
N VAL A 230 5.15 22.14 7.90
CA VAL A 230 4.35 22.06 6.66
C VAL A 230 3.04 21.30 6.87
N VAL A 231 3.10 20.07 7.40
CA VAL A 231 1.91 19.21 7.56
C VAL A 231 1.28 19.39 8.94
N GLY A 232 2.14 19.49 9.97
CA GLY A 232 1.70 19.64 11.35
C GLY A 232 1.15 21.03 11.69
N GLY A 233 1.50 22.06 10.92
CA GLY A 233 1.12 23.45 11.21
C GLY A 233 1.78 24.00 12.48
N LYS A 234 2.94 23.46 12.89
CA LYS A 234 3.64 23.92 14.09
C LYS A 234 4.42 25.20 13.79
N SER A 235 4.37 26.15 14.71
CA SER A 235 5.17 27.39 14.71
C SER A 235 6.60 27.11 15.16
N ILE A 236 7.40 26.48 14.29
CA ILE A 236 8.84 26.30 14.50
C ILE A 236 9.56 27.22 13.53
N SER A 237 10.46 28.07 14.04
CA SER A 237 11.29 28.94 13.20
C SER A 237 12.17 28.08 12.29
N LEU A 238 12.05 28.28 10.98
CA LEU A 238 12.92 27.69 9.97
C LEU A 238 13.92 28.75 9.50
N THR A 239 15.14 28.34 9.21
CA THR A 239 16.08 29.23 8.50
C THR A 239 15.59 29.48 7.06
N ARG A 240 16.19 30.45 6.36
CA ARG A 240 15.84 30.72 4.96
C ARG A 240 16.00 29.47 4.07
N GLU A 241 17.11 28.77 4.20
CA GLU A 241 17.39 27.53 3.47
C GLU A 241 16.39 26.41 3.83
N GLU A 242 16.06 26.26 5.11
CA GLU A 242 15.06 25.28 5.56
C GLU A 242 13.66 25.61 5.02
N THR A 243 13.34 26.90 4.85
CA THR A 243 12.06 27.37 4.31
C THR A 243 11.95 27.08 2.81
N GLU A 244 13.02 27.34 2.04
CA GLU A 244 13.10 26.97 0.63
C GLU A 244 12.96 25.45 0.43
N LEU A 245 13.60 24.68 1.32
CA LEU A 245 13.48 23.22 1.32
C LEU A 245 12.06 22.76 1.69
N ALA A 246 11.44 23.39 2.68
CA ALA A 246 10.07 23.13 3.09
C ALA A 246 9.08 23.40 1.96
N ALA A 247 9.30 24.46 1.18
CA ALA A 247 8.48 24.82 0.03
C ALA A 247 8.54 23.72 -1.05
N ARG A 248 9.72 23.19 -1.35
CA ARG A 248 9.90 22.06 -2.30
C ARG A 248 9.34 20.73 -1.76
N TYR A 249 9.37 20.53 -0.44
CA TYR A 249 8.82 19.34 0.22
C TYR A 249 7.29 19.31 0.22
N ALA A 250 6.65 20.48 0.33
CA ALA A 250 5.23 20.59 0.59
C ALA A 250 4.30 19.91 -0.45
N PRO A 251 4.53 20.02 -1.78
CA PRO A 251 3.72 19.29 -2.77
C PRO A 251 3.81 17.76 -2.61
N TYR A 252 5.01 17.24 -2.34
CA TYR A 252 5.22 15.82 -2.11
C TYR A 252 4.53 15.33 -0.83
N ALA A 253 4.53 16.16 0.22
CA ALA A 253 3.85 15.85 1.48
C ALA A 253 2.32 15.81 1.30
N ALA A 254 1.75 16.78 0.58
CA ALA A 254 0.31 16.83 0.30
C ALA A 254 -0.17 15.56 -0.42
N GLU A 255 0.56 15.14 -1.45
CA GLU A 255 0.24 13.93 -2.20
C GLU A 255 0.48 12.67 -1.37
N THR A 256 1.56 12.60 -0.59
CA THR A 256 1.81 11.46 0.30
C THR A 256 0.63 11.24 1.26
N GLU A 257 0.06 12.31 1.85
CA GLU A 257 -1.11 12.21 2.73
C GLU A 257 -2.37 11.75 1.98
N ARG A 258 -2.62 12.27 0.76
CA ARG A 258 -3.75 11.86 -0.09
C ARG A 258 -3.68 10.38 -0.45
N TRP A 259 -2.53 9.93 -0.91
CA TRP A 259 -2.32 8.54 -1.31
C TRP A 259 -2.32 7.59 -0.11
N SER A 260 -1.84 8.03 1.05
CA SER A 260 -1.93 7.25 2.29
C SER A 260 -3.37 7.10 2.77
N LEU A 261 -4.18 8.16 2.64
CA LEU A 261 -5.61 8.09 2.93
C LEU A 261 -6.32 7.14 1.96
N ALA A 262 -6.08 7.28 0.65
CA ALA A 262 -6.67 6.40 -0.36
C ALA A 262 -6.30 4.94 -0.11
N GLN A 263 -5.02 4.66 0.17
CA GLN A 263 -4.53 3.34 0.57
C GLN A 263 -5.31 2.76 1.74
N LEU A 264 -5.52 3.55 2.79
CA LEU A 264 -6.19 3.08 4.00
C LEU A 264 -7.68 2.81 3.75
N LEU A 265 -8.36 3.69 3.00
CA LEU A 265 -9.77 3.53 2.67
C LEU A 265 -9.99 2.30 1.78
N THR A 266 -9.14 2.06 0.78
CA THR A 266 -9.24 0.85 -0.05
C THR A 266 -8.94 -0.40 0.76
N LEU A 267 -8.04 -0.33 1.74
CA LEU A 267 -7.79 -1.45 2.64
C LEU A 267 -9.00 -1.77 3.53
N PHE A 268 -9.69 -0.76 4.05
CA PHE A 268 -10.94 -0.95 4.78
C PHE A 268 -12.02 -1.59 3.90
N VAL A 269 -12.20 -1.10 2.68
CA VAL A 269 -13.13 -1.71 1.70
C VAL A 269 -12.78 -3.18 1.46
N ALA A 270 -11.50 -3.50 1.31
CA ALA A 270 -11.07 -4.88 1.11
C ALA A 270 -11.45 -5.80 2.28
N PHE A 271 -11.27 -5.32 3.52
CA PHE A 271 -11.61 -6.11 4.70
C PHE A 271 -13.12 -6.22 4.92
N LEU A 272 -13.89 -5.16 4.69
CA LEU A 272 -15.35 -5.22 4.77
C LEU A 272 -15.91 -6.21 3.76
N ALA A 273 -15.38 -6.20 2.53
CA ALA A 273 -15.82 -7.10 1.46
C ALA A 273 -15.51 -8.59 1.74
N LEU A 274 -14.51 -8.90 2.57
CA LEU A 274 -14.20 -10.28 2.98
C LEU A 274 -15.00 -10.76 4.20
N ASN A 275 -15.59 -9.84 4.97
CA ASN A 275 -16.19 -10.15 6.26
C ASN A 275 -17.65 -9.76 6.25
N GLU A 276 -18.52 -10.52 5.59
CA GLU A 276 -19.96 -10.28 5.68
C GLU A 276 -20.43 -10.34 7.13
N PRO A 277 -21.15 -9.32 7.65
CA PRO A 277 -21.46 -9.26 9.06
C PRO A 277 -22.54 -10.30 9.40
N THR A 278 -22.17 -11.28 10.21
CA THR A 278 -23.12 -12.26 10.76
C THR A 278 -23.37 -11.99 12.26
N PRO A 279 -24.61 -12.12 12.76
CA PRO A 279 -24.93 -11.86 14.18
C PRO A 279 -24.11 -12.73 15.16
N GLU A 280 -23.73 -13.93 14.72
CA GLU A 280 -22.95 -14.89 15.51
C GLU A 280 -21.45 -14.54 15.59
N GLN A 281 -20.98 -13.59 14.78
CA GLN A 281 -19.57 -13.21 14.70
C GLN A 281 -19.38 -11.74 15.10
N PRO A 282 -19.34 -11.43 16.41
CA PRO A 282 -19.30 -10.05 16.91
C PRO A 282 -18.07 -9.27 16.43
N LEU A 283 -16.97 -9.95 16.10
CA LEU A 283 -15.78 -9.32 15.52
C LEU A 283 -16.06 -8.73 14.13
N GLN A 284 -16.79 -9.44 13.27
CA GLN A 284 -17.14 -8.95 11.93
C GLN A 284 -18.05 -7.73 12.02
N LEU A 285 -19.05 -7.80 12.90
CA LEU A 285 -19.94 -6.67 13.19
C LEU A 285 -19.15 -5.46 13.71
N ALA A 286 -18.20 -5.68 14.64
CA ALA A 286 -17.34 -4.62 15.14
C ALA A 286 -16.49 -4.00 14.01
N MET A 287 -15.93 -4.78 13.08
CA MET A 287 -15.20 -4.25 11.93
C MET A 287 -16.09 -3.38 11.02
N TRP A 288 -17.33 -3.80 10.78
CA TRP A 288 -18.33 -3.04 10.01
C TRP A 288 -18.74 -1.72 10.64
N ILE A 289 -18.61 -1.57 11.95
CA ILE A 289 -18.88 -0.31 12.65
C ILE A 289 -17.60 0.53 12.74
N VAL A 290 -16.49 -0.08 13.16
CA VAL A 290 -15.23 0.60 13.46
C VAL A 290 -14.59 1.18 12.20
N PHE A 291 -14.58 0.48 11.07
CA PHE A 291 -13.93 0.98 9.85
C PHE A 291 -14.62 2.20 9.24
N PRO A 292 -15.95 2.26 9.10
CA PRO A 292 -16.65 3.48 8.72
C PRO A 292 -16.42 4.64 9.70
N VAL A 293 -16.49 4.39 11.01
CA VAL A 293 -16.23 5.41 12.03
C VAL A 293 -14.80 5.96 11.92
N LEU A 294 -13.80 5.07 11.78
CA LEU A 294 -12.42 5.48 11.52
C LEU A 294 -12.29 6.27 10.23
N SER A 295 -13.01 5.90 9.17
CA SER A 295 -12.99 6.63 7.89
C SER A 295 -13.51 8.07 8.06
N VAL A 296 -14.63 8.25 8.78
CA VAL A 296 -15.20 9.56 9.09
C VAL A 296 -14.22 10.44 9.88
N ILE A 297 -13.38 9.86 10.73
CA ILE A 297 -12.36 10.58 11.51
C ILE A 297 -11.09 10.86 10.67
N LEU A 298 -10.64 9.89 9.88
CA LEU A 298 -9.37 9.93 9.16
C LEU A 298 -9.43 10.79 7.90
N ILE A 299 -10.56 10.79 7.17
CA ILE A 299 -10.74 11.62 5.98
C ILE A 299 -10.50 13.11 6.28
N PRO A 300 -11.20 13.75 7.23
CA PRO A 300 -11.02 15.18 7.48
C PRO A 300 -9.64 15.50 8.04
N THR A 301 -9.06 14.64 8.88
CA THR A 301 -7.73 14.87 9.46
C THR A 301 -6.64 14.82 8.39
N SER A 302 -6.66 13.81 7.51
CA SER A 302 -5.72 13.68 6.39
C SER A 302 -5.92 14.76 5.33
N LEU A 303 -7.17 15.13 5.00
CA LEU A 303 -7.44 16.23 4.06
C LEU A 303 -6.99 17.58 4.61
N ARG A 304 -7.17 17.84 5.91
CA ARG A 304 -6.64 19.07 6.56
C ARG A 304 -5.12 19.13 6.45
N ARG A 305 -4.42 18.01 6.67
CA ARG A 305 -2.96 17.91 6.52
C ARG A 305 -2.50 18.15 5.09
N ALA A 306 -3.17 17.55 4.11
CA ALA A 306 -2.88 17.76 2.70
C ALA A 306 -3.08 19.23 2.30
N ARG A 307 -4.22 19.84 2.68
CA ARG A 307 -4.52 21.25 2.39
C ARG A 307 -3.52 22.21 3.02
N ARG A 308 -3.04 21.94 4.24
CA ARG A 308 -1.99 22.73 4.89
C ARG A 308 -0.69 22.70 4.10
N ALA A 309 -0.28 21.51 3.66
CA ALA A 309 0.91 21.38 2.82
C ALA A 309 0.74 22.11 1.48
N GLU A 310 -0.43 22.02 0.83
CA GLU A 310 -0.70 22.79 -0.39
C GLU A 310 -0.67 24.30 -0.17
N HIS A 311 -1.29 24.78 0.91
CA HIS A 311 -1.28 26.18 1.26
C HIS A 311 0.15 26.69 1.52
N PHE A 312 0.96 25.89 2.22
CA PHE A 312 2.37 26.20 2.44
C PHE A 312 3.15 26.32 1.12
N ALA A 313 2.93 25.39 0.18
CA ALA A 313 3.58 25.42 -1.14
C ALA A 313 3.22 26.69 -1.91
N ARG A 314 1.93 27.07 -1.94
CA ARG A 314 1.45 28.28 -2.62
C ARG A 314 2.00 29.56 -1.98
N ALA A 315 2.02 29.63 -0.66
CA ALA A 315 2.48 30.82 0.08
C ALA A 315 3.98 31.12 -0.15
N HIS A 316 4.78 30.11 -0.47
CA HIS A 316 6.24 30.24 -0.64
C HIS A 316 6.67 30.14 -2.11
N GLY A 317 5.77 30.48 -3.05
CA GLY A 317 6.13 30.66 -4.46
C GLY A 317 6.54 29.38 -5.20
N VAL A 318 6.22 28.20 -4.66
CA VAL A 318 6.21 26.98 -5.47
C VAL A 318 4.88 26.99 -6.20
N GLU A 319 4.83 27.79 -7.26
CA GLU A 319 3.69 27.84 -8.15
C GLU A 319 3.38 26.38 -8.56
N PRO A 320 2.16 25.87 -8.29
CA PRO A 320 1.84 24.50 -8.67
C PRO A 320 2.02 24.43 -10.18
N ALA A 321 2.91 23.56 -10.64
CA ALA A 321 3.45 23.50 -12.00
C ALA A 321 2.41 23.24 -13.13
N GLY A 322 1.12 23.39 -12.85
CA GLY A 322 0.01 23.29 -13.80
C GLY A 322 -0.92 24.50 -13.86
N ALA A 323 -0.54 25.68 -13.33
CA ALA A 323 -1.36 26.89 -13.40
C ALA A 323 -0.99 27.85 -14.57
N SER A 324 0.20 27.70 -15.17
CA SER A 324 0.56 28.43 -16.39
C SER A 324 0.11 27.62 -17.61
N LEU A 325 -1.18 27.71 -17.96
CA LEU A 325 -1.56 27.47 -19.35
C LEU A 325 -0.75 28.45 -20.21
N PRO A 326 -0.04 28.00 -21.26
CA PRO A 326 0.58 28.91 -22.20
C PRO A 326 -0.56 29.67 -22.86
N THR A 327 -0.82 30.87 -22.35
CA THR A 327 -1.44 31.91 -23.16
C THR A 327 -0.33 32.34 -24.10
N GLU A 328 0.00 31.47 -25.06
CA GLU A 328 0.60 31.91 -26.32
C GLU A 328 -0.45 32.84 -26.90
N THR A 329 -0.34 34.11 -26.54
CA THR A 329 -0.67 35.21 -27.43
C THR A 329 -0.03 34.89 -28.77
N MET A 330 -0.80 34.21 -29.63
CA MET A 330 -0.69 34.32 -31.07
C MET A 330 -0.88 35.80 -31.39
N THR A 331 0.17 36.60 -31.22
CA THR A 331 0.38 37.80 -32.01
C THR A 331 0.57 37.33 -33.45
N ARG A 332 -0.57 37.11 -34.10
CA ARG A 332 -0.72 37.06 -35.54
C ARG A 332 -0.18 38.39 -36.06
N SER A 333 1.08 38.40 -36.50
CA SER A 333 1.62 39.53 -37.25
C SER A 333 0.96 39.46 -38.62
N ASP A 334 -0.10 40.23 -38.79
CA ASP A 334 -0.55 40.63 -40.12
C ASP A 334 0.58 41.47 -40.72
N HIS A 335 1.29 40.89 -41.69
CA HIS A 335 2.11 41.67 -42.62
C HIS A 335 1.30 41.86 -43.92
N PRO A 336 1.25 43.11 -44.43
CA PRO A 336 0.43 43.51 -45.59
C PRO A 336 0.93 43.00 -46.94
#